data_AF-A0A433SKE2-F1
#
_entry.id   AF-A0A433SKE2-F1
#
_cell.length_a   1.000
_cell.length_b   1.000
_cell.length_c   1.000
_cell.angle_alpha   90.00
_cell.angle_beta   90.00
_cell.angle_gamma   90.00
#
_symmetry.space_group_name_H-M   'P 1'
#
loop_
_entity.id
_entity.type
_entity.pdbx_description
1 polymer ?
#
loop_
_entity_poly.entity_id
_entity_poly.type
_entity_poly.pdbx_seq_one_letter_code
_entity_poly.pdbx_strand_id
1 'polypeptide(L)'
;MSVRVVGRVERYDASSNQALLSEPNNNAVKLLVDARLTDSDNFQPGSLVMLIGELSTLTEDRLEGVHENRTVNEDLEGAEVGEVSHSLKYEETHKDIASCQNLLILTARVSKCVDRLDYKLYAQAVRVWRDLREAKYT
;
A
#
# COMPACT_ATOMS: atom_id res chain seq x y z
N MET A 1 8.72 9.95 -10.20
CA MET A 1 10.04 9.85 -9.55
C MET A 1 10.22 8.43 -9.04
N SER A 2 11.36 7.78 -9.30
CA SER A 2 11.63 6.44 -8.78
C SER A 2 12.15 6.51 -7.34
N VAL A 3 11.65 5.64 -6.46
CA VAL A 3 12.04 5.55 -5.05
C VAL A 3 12.36 4.11 -4.69
N ARG A 4 13.28 3.93 -3.73
CA ARG A 4 13.54 2.66 -3.05
C ARG A 4 13.08 2.79 -1.60
N VAL A 5 12.22 1.88 -1.16
CA VAL A 5 11.61 1.89 0.18
C VAL A 5 11.80 0.52 0.82
N VAL A 6 11.96 0.48 2.15
CA VAL A 6 11.88 -0.73 2.95
C VAL A 6 10.73 -0.54 3.93
N GLY A 7 9.81 -1.49 3.98
CA GLY A 7 8.64 -1.41 4.86
C GLY A 7 8.22 -2.79 5.37
N ARG A 8 7.50 -2.80 6.49
CA ARG A 8 6.88 -4.01 7.03
C ARG A 8 5.48 -4.14 6.45
N VAL A 9 5.12 -5.31 5.95
CA VAL A 9 3.80 -5.56 5.40
C VAL A 9 2.79 -5.69 6.55
N GLU A 10 1.79 -4.82 6.60
CA GLU A 10 0.70 -4.92 7.58
C GLU A 10 -0.41 -5.83 7.05
N ARG A 11 -0.80 -5.62 5.79
CA ARG A 11 -1.83 -6.40 5.10
C ARG A 11 -1.54 -6.44 3.60
N TYR A 12 -1.95 -7.52 2.96
CA TYR A 12 -1.95 -7.67 1.51
C TYR A 12 -3.30 -8.21 1.05
N ASP A 13 -3.88 -7.56 0.06
CA ASP A 13 -5.11 -7.99 -0.60
C ASP A 13 -4.77 -8.47 -2.01
N ALA A 14 -4.89 -9.79 -2.20
CA ALA A 14 -4.61 -10.44 -3.48
C ALA A 14 -5.64 -10.07 -4.57
N SER A 15 -6.87 -9.69 -4.19
CA SER A 15 -7.90 -9.36 -5.18
C SER A 15 -7.60 -8.02 -5.88
N SER A 16 -7.14 -7.03 -5.13
CA SER A 16 -6.73 -5.72 -5.64
C SER A 16 -5.24 -5.62 -5.95
N ASN A 17 -4.44 -6.62 -5.57
CA ASN A 17 -2.97 -6.60 -5.60
C ASN A 17 -2.39 -5.40 -4.86
N GLN A 18 -2.97 -5.06 -3.71
CA GLN A 18 -2.53 -3.94 -2.91
C GLN A 18 -1.95 -4.40 -1.58
N ALA A 19 -0.83 -3.80 -1.18
CA ALA A 19 -0.23 -4.00 0.14
C ALA A 19 -0.23 -2.68 0.91
N LEU A 20 -0.49 -2.76 2.21
CA LEU A 20 -0.26 -1.66 3.15
C LEU A 20 1.03 -1.94 3.90
N LEU A 21 1.98 -1.01 3.81
CA LEU A 21 3.26 -1.11 4.50
C LEU A 21 3.33 -0.07 5.60
N SER A 22 3.98 -0.41 6.71
CA SER A 22 4.40 0.55 7.74
C SER A 22 5.92 0.65 7.83
N GLU A 23 6.40 1.75 8.41
CA GLU A 23 7.82 1.86 8.72
C GLU A 23 8.20 0.83 9.80
N PRO A 24 9.27 0.02 9.61
CA PRO A 24 9.57 -1.14 10.47
C PRO A 24 9.80 -0.85 11.95
N ASN A 25 10.20 0.38 12.30
CA ASN A 25 10.41 0.85 13.68
C ASN A 25 9.34 1.85 14.15
N ASN A 26 8.40 2.22 13.28
CA ASN A 26 7.43 3.28 13.54
C ASN A 26 6.14 3.04 12.76
N ASN A 27 5.10 2.58 13.43
CA ASN A 27 3.83 2.26 12.76
C ASN A 27 3.01 3.52 12.42
N ALA A 28 3.51 4.74 12.70
CA ALA A 28 2.79 5.98 12.42
C ALA A 28 2.72 6.30 10.92
N VAL A 29 3.71 5.89 10.13
CA VAL A 29 3.76 6.16 8.69
C VAL A 29 3.32 4.92 7.94
N LYS A 30 2.27 5.07 7.13
CA LYS A 30 1.72 4.02 6.27
C LYS A 30 1.93 4.39 4.80
N LEU A 31 2.20 3.38 3.98
CA LEU A 31 2.37 3.50 2.54
C LEU A 31 1.49 2.47 1.84
N LEU A 32 0.62 2.92 0.95
CA LEU A 32 -0.14 2.04 0.08
C LEU A 32 0.71 1.67 -1.13
N VAL A 33 0.75 0.38 -1.46
CA VAL A 33 1.58 -0.18 -2.52
C VAL A 33 0.69 -0.91 -3.50
N ASP A 34 0.82 -0.56 -4.78
CA ASP A 34 0.29 -1.34 -5.89
C ASP A 34 1.36 -2.37 -6.29
N ALA A 35 1.06 -3.65 -6.06
CA ALA A 35 1.96 -4.78 -6.21
C ALA A 35 1.70 -5.58 -7.50
N ARG A 36 0.85 -5.09 -8.43
CA ARG A 36 0.45 -5.81 -9.66
C ARG A 36 1.59 -6.26 -10.56
N LEU A 37 2.75 -5.59 -10.50
CA LEU A 37 3.94 -5.89 -11.31
C LEU A 37 5.02 -6.65 -10.54
N THR A 38 4.67 -7.25 -9.40
CA THR A 38 5.63 -7.89 -8.50
C THR A 38 5.12 -9.22 -7.98
N ASP A 39 6.01 -10.06 -7.44
CA ASP A 39 5.63 -11.36 -6.88
C ASP A 39 4.85 -11.17 -5.57
N SER A 40 3.64 -11.73 -5.51
CA SER A 40 2.77 -11.68 -4.33
C SER A 40 3.38 -12.37 -3.11
N ASP A 41 4.23 -13.38 -3.31
CA ASP A 41 4.93 -14.11 -2.25
C ASP A 41 5.83 -13.21 -1.37
N ASN A 42 6.25 -12.05 -1.87
CA ASN A 42 7.04 -11.09 -1.09
C ASN A 42 6.20 -10.30 -0.07
N PHE A 43 4.87 -10.39 -0.11
CA PHE A 43 3.95 -9.56 0.69
C PHE A 43 3.23 -10.33 1.80
N GLN A 44 3.92 -11.26 2.46
CA GLN A 44 3.38 -11.91 3.65
C GLN A 44 3.23 -10.91 4.82
N PRO A 45 2.08 -10.86 5.52
CA PRO A 45 1.93 -10.00 6.69
C PRO A 45 3.01 -10.23 7.74
N GLY A 46 3.58 -9.14 8.26
CA GLY A 46 4.70 -9.15 9.20
C GLY A 46 6.09 -9.17 8.54
N SER A 47 6.20 -9.58 7.27
CA SER A 47 7.49 -9.59 6.57
C SER A 47 8.00 -8.18 6.26
N LEU A 48 9.32 -8.06 6.19
CA LEU A 48 10.04 -6.89 5.75
C LEU A 48 10.31 -7.02 4.25
N VAL A 49 9.86 -6.04 3.47
CA VAL A 49 10.02 -6.04 2.02
C VAL A 49 10.76 -4.79 1.56
N MET A 50 11.69 -4.96 0.62
CA MET A 50 12.31 -3.87 -0.12
C MET A 50 11.60 -3.71 -1.46
N LEU A 51 11.20 -2.49 -1.77
CA LEU A 51 10.49 -2.12 -2.98
C LEU A 51 11.27 -1.08 -3.77
N ILE A 52 11.18 -1.18 -5.10
CA ILE A 52 11.57 -0.11 -6.02
C ILE A 52 10.40 0.18 -6.93
N GLY A 53 10.01 1.44 -7.04
CA GLY A 53 8.81 1.82 -7.77
C GLY A 53 8.67 3.32 -7.96
N GLU A 54 7.52 3.73 -8.46
CA GLU A 54 7.18 5.14 -8.68
C GLU A 54 6.18 5.62 -7.65
N LEU A 55 6.52 6.72 -6.97
CA LEU A 55 5.65 7.34 -5.99
C LEU A 55 4.71 8.31 -6.69
N SER A 56 3.41 8.19 -6.41
CA SER A 56 2.35 9.05 -6.90
C SER A 56 1.47 9.54 -5.76
N THR A 57 0.96 10.75 -5.86
CA THR A 57 -0.10 11.27 -4.99
C THR A 57 -1.45 10.93 -5.59
N LEU A 58 -2.33 10.27 -4.83
CA LEU A 58 -3.76 10.26 -5.16
C LEU A 58 -4.31 11.64 -4.82
N THR A 59 -4.59 12.45 -5.85
CA THR A 59 -5.45 13.62 -5.72
C THR A 59 -6.91 13.18 -5.65
N GLU A 60 -7.73 13.92 -4.91
CA GLU A 60 -9.16 13.63 -4.68
C GLU A 60 -9.94 13.43 -6.00
N ASP A 61 -9.56 14.12 -7.08
CA ASP A 61 -10.14 13.99 -8.43
C ASP A 61 -10.11 12.56 -9.03
N ARG A 62 -9.26 11.66 -8.51
CA ARG A 62 -9.21 10.25 -8.97
C ARG A 62 -10.00 9.30 -8.09
N LEU A 63 -10.56 9.77 -6.97
CA LEU A 63 -11.43 8.99 -6.08
C LEU A 63 -12.91 9.06 -6.52
N GLU A 64 -13.29 10.03 -7.36
CA GLU A 64 -14.68 10.19 -7.83
C GLU A 64 -15.15 9.11 -8.81
N GLY A 65 -14.24 8.30 -9.37
CA GLY A 65 -14.58 7.22 -10.31
C GLY A 65 -15.08 5.92 -9.67
N VAL A 66 -15.22 5.85 -8.35
CA VAL A 66 -15.58 4.60 -7.62
C VAL A 66 -16.96 4.69 -6.94
N HIS A 67 -17.66 5.84 -7.04
CA HIS A 67 -18.93 6.09 -6.34
C HIS A 67 -20.21 5.97 -7.18
N GLU A 68 -20.21 5.25 -8.31
CA GLU A 68 -21.45 4.88 -9.00
C GLU A 68 -21.63 3.35 -9.05
N ASN A 69 -22.04 2.77 -7.93
CA ASN A 69 -22.90 1.59 -7.92
C ASN A 69 -23.94 1.76 -6.81
N ARG A 70 -24.85 2.71 -7.04
CA ARG A 70 -26.08 2.81 -6.27
C ARG A 70 -27.01 1.70 -6.76
N THR A 71 -26.94 0.54 -6.12
CA THR A 71 -27.99 -0.47 -6.20
C THR A 71 -29.29 0.12 -5.67
N VAL A 72 -30.24 0.37 -6.58
CA VAL A 72 -31.66 0.50 -6.26
C VAL A 72 -32.32 -0.73 -6.86
N ASN A 73 -32.45 -1.78 -6.05
CA ASN A 73 -33.38 -2.87 -6.29
C ASN A 73 -34.50 -2.70 -5.26
N GLU A 74 -35.64 -2.16 -5.70
CA GLU A 74 -36.91 -2.33 -5.00
C GLU A 74 -37.74 -3.37 -5.75
N ASP A 75 -37.90 -4.51 -5.07
CA ASP A 75 -39.02 -5.45 -5.06
C ASP A 75 -39.54 -6.07 -6.37
N LEU A 76 -39.31 -7.40 -6.51
CA LEU A 76 -40.35 -8.36 -6.91
C LEU A 76 -39.92 -9.81 -6.60
N GLU A 77 -40.84 -10.53 -5.96
CA GLU A 77 -40.70 -11.84 -5.32
C GLU A 77 -40.41 -13.00 -6.29
N GLY A 78 -39.61 -13.99 -5.84
CA GLY A 78 -39.68 -15.36 -6.37
C GLY A 78 -38.36 -16.11 -6.48
N ALA A 79 -38.17 -17.09 -5.58
CA ALA A 79 -37.49 -18.37 -5.77
C ALA A 79 -35.96 -18.44 -6.10
N GLU A 80 -35.27 -19.06 -5.14
CA GLU A 80 -34.14 -20.01 -5.26
C GLU A 80 -32.68 -19.58 -5.51
N VAL A 81 -31.83 -20.33 -4.79
CA VAL A 81 -30.37 -20.51 -4.84
C VAL A 81 -29.50 -19.38 -4.29
N GLY A 82 -28.84 -19.70 -3.16
CA GLY A 82 -28.00 -18.79 -2.41
C GLY A 82 -26.70 -18.41 -3.14
N GLU A 83 -26.49 -17.11 -3.22
CA GLU A 83 -25.18 -16.50 -3.45
C GLU A 83 -24.90 -15.58 -2.27
N VAL A 84 -23.81 -15.86 -1.54
CA VAL A 84 -23.35 -15.01 -0.45
C VAL A 84 -22.59 -13.83 -1.06
N SER A 85 -23.32 -12.73 -1.26
CA SER A 85 -22.78 -11.44 -1.67
C SER A 85 -21.84 -10.88 -0.59
N HIS A 86 -20.54 -11.12 -0.73
CA HIS A 86 -19.49 -10.49 0.08
C HIS A 86 -19.23 -9.05 -0.41
N SER A 87 -20.18 -8.15 -0.20
CA SER A 87 -20.09 -6.74 -0.61
C SER A 87 -19.70 -5.79 0.55
N LEU A 88 -18.95 -6.26 1.54
CA LEU A 88 -18.63 -5.49 2.75
C LEU A 88 -17.20 -5.74 3.23
N LYS A 89 -16.18 -5.29 2.46
CA LYS A 89 -14.79 -5.16 2.96
C LYS A 89 -14.00 -3.97 2.39
N TYR A 90 -14.64 -3.06 1.67
CA TYR A 90 -13.96 -1.85 1.19
C TYR A 90 -14.04 -0.69 2.18
N GLU A 91 -15.08 -0.57 3.01
CA GLU A 91 -15.22 0.62 3.87
C GLU A 91 -14.30 0.64 5.10
N GLU A 92 -13.83 -0.52 5.56
CA GLU A 92 -13.05 -0.62 6.81
C GLU A 92 -11.57 -0.29 6.62
N THR A 93 -11.04 -0.44 5.39
CA THR A 93 -9.67 -0.07 5.04
C THR A 93 -9.48 1.44 4.88
N HIS A 94 -10.56 2.22 4.71
CA HIS A 94 -10.53 3.67 4.50
C HIS A 94 -10.55 4.49 5.80
N LYS A 95 -11.07 3.97 6.92
CA LYS A 95 -11.15 4.74 8.18
C LYS A 95 -9.79 5.15 8.75
N ASP A 96 -8.78 4.29 8.59
CA ASP A 96 -7.42 4.56 9.08
C ASP A 96 -6.57 5.43 8.14
N ILE A 97 -7.04 5.65 6.90
CA ILE A 97 -6.29 6.34 5.84
C ILE A 97 -6.92 7.72 5.53
N ALA A 98 -8.21 7.91 5.82
CA ALA A 98 -8.98 9.10 5.51
C ALA A 98 -8.58 10.38 6.28
N SER A 99 -7.71 10.31 7.29
CA SER A 99 -7.20 11.52 7.99
C SER A 99 -6.00 12.17 7.29
N CYS A 100 -5.43 11.52 6.27
CA CYS A 100 -4.24 12.02 5.58
C CYS A 100 -4.66 12.67 4.26
N GLN A 101 -4.69 14.01 4.21
CA GLN A 101 -5.07 14.84 3.04
C GLN A 101 -4.22 14.61 1.76
N ASN A 102 -3.30 13.64 1.75
CA ASN A 102 -2.53 13.23 0.57
C ASN A 102 -2.17 11.74 0.70
N LEU A 103 -2.95 10.85 0.09
CA LEU A 103 -2.62 9.43 0.08
C LEU A 103 -1.51 9.18 -0.95
N LEU A 104 -0.34 8.75 -0.47
CA LEU A 104 0.77 8.34 -1.33
C LEU A 104 0.60 6.87 -1.73
N ILE A 105 0.66 6.60 -3.04
CA ILE A 105 0.73 5.26 -3.61
C ILE A 105 2.09 5.03 -4.24
N LEU A 106 2.69 3.88 -3.93
CA LEU A 106 3.86 3.37 -4.62
C LEU A 106 3.46 2.28 -5.62
N THR A 107 3.62 2.54 -6.91
CA THR A 107 3.53 1.48 -7.93
C THR A 107 4.85 0.71 -7.96
N ALA A 108 4.87 -0.48 -7.34
CA ALA A 108 6.07 -1.28 -7.23
C ALA A 108 6.40 -1.96 -8.57
N ARG A 109 7.67 -1.91 -8.96
CA ARG A 109 8.21 -2.63 -10.14
C ARG A 109 9.15 -3.75 -9.75
N VAL A 110 9.73 -3.66 -8.55
CA VAL A 110 10.59 -4.69 -7.96
C VAL A 110 10.18 -4.84 -6.51
N SER A 111 10.02 -6.08 -6.06
CA SER A 111 9.87 -6.43 -4.65
C SER A 111 10.87 -7.52 -4.26
N LYS A 112 11.31 -7.49 -3.01
CA LYS A 112 12.14 -8.56 -2.44
C LYS A 112 11.90 -8.66 -0.93
N CYS A 113 11.58 -9.86 -0.45
CA CYS A 113 11.59 -10.15 0.98
C CYS A 113 13.02 -10.01 1.55
N VAL A 114 13.14 -9.25 2.63
CA VAL A 114 14.39 -8.90 3.31
C VAL A 114 14.27 -9.07 4.83
N ASP A 115 13.55 -10.09 5.30
CA ASP A 115 13.28 -10.34 6.74
C ASP A 115 14.53 -10.37 7.65
N ARG A 116 15.70 -10.67 7.09
CA ARG A 116 16.98 -10.72 7.83
C ARG A 116 17.80 -9.43 7.75
N LEU A 117 17.26 -8.37 7.15
CA LEU A 117 17.91 -7.07 7.08
C LEU A 117 17.92 -6.42 8.46
N ASP A 118 19.11 -6.02 8.93
CA ASP A 118 19.21 -5.09 10.05
C ASP A 118 18.72 -3.71 9.61
N TYR A 119 17.44 -3.44 9.88
CA TYR A 119 16.80 -2.19 9.47
C TYR A 119 17.42 -0.97 10.15
N LYS A 120 17.93 -1.10 11.39
CA LYS A 120 18.56 0.04 12.09
C LYS A 120 19.85 0.44 11.39
N LEU A 121 20.69 -0.55 11.06
CA LEU A 121 21.92 -0.30 10.32
C LEU A 121 21.64 0.24 8.91
N TYR A 122 20.64 -0.34 8.21
CA TYR A 122 20.20 0.15 6.91
C TYR A 122 19.77 1.63 6.96
N ALA A 123 18.90 1.99 7.92
CA ALA A 123 18.43 3.36 8.08
C ALA A 123 19.58 4.33 8.38
N GLN A 124 20.54 3.93 9.22
CA GLN A 124 21.74 4.71 9.50
C GLN A 124 22.60 4.92 8.24
N ALA A 125 22.82 3.87 7.45
CA ALA A 125 23.57 3.96 6.21
C ALA A 125 22.90 4.89 5.18
N VAL A 126 21.57 4.83 5.06
CA VAL A 126 20.80 5.74 4.19
C VAL A 126 20.95 7.20 4.63
N ARG A 127 20.96 7.48 5.94
CA ARG A 127 21.18 8.84 6.47
C ARG A 127 22.58 9.36 6.10
N VAL A 128 23.62 8.59 6.41
CA VAL A 128 25.01 8.96 6.08
C VAL A 128 25.17 9.23 4.58
N TRP A 129 24.55 8.42 3.73
CA TRP A 129 24.62 8.62 2.28
C TRP A 129 23.91 9.90 1.81
N ARG A 130 22.81 10.30 2.45
CA ARG A 130 22.13 11.58 2.18
C ARG A 130 23.00 12.75 2.60
N ASP A 131 23.55 12.71 3.81
CA ASP A 131 24.40 13.78 4.35
C ASP A 131 25.63 14.02 3.46
N LEU A 132 26.30 12.94 3.04
CA LEU A 132 27.44 13.02 2.11
C LEU A 132 27.07 13.55 0.73
N ARG A 133 25.85 13.30 0.27
CA ARG A 133 25.37 13.82 -1.01
C ARG A 133 25.13 15.32 -0.92
N GLU A 134 24.56 15.80 0.18
CA GLU A 134 24.30 17.22 0.40
C GLU A 134 25.59 18.02 0.56
N ALA A 135 26.57 17.48 1.31
CA ALA A 135 27.87 18.12 1.54
C ALA A 135 28.72 18.32 0.26
N LYS A 136 28.46 17.57 -0.82
CA LYS A 136 29.16 17.74 -2.11
C LYS A 136 28.67 18.93 -2.94
N TYR A 137 27.52 19.50 -2.60
CA TYR A 137 26.91 20.62 -3.34
C TYR A 137 26.89 21.93 -2.53
N THR A 138 27.61 21.97 -1.42
CA THR A 138 27.93 23.16 -0.61
C THR A 138 29.39 23.52 -0.76
#